data_AF-A0A969XVF3-F1
#
_entry.id   AF-A0A969XVF3-F1
#
_cell.length_a   1.000
_cell.length_b   1.000
_cell.length_c   1.000
_cell.angle_alpha   90.00
_cell.angle_beta   90.00
_cell.angle_gamma   90.00
#
_symmetry.space_group_name_H-M   'P 1'
#
loop_
_entity.id
_entity.type
_entity.pdbx_description
1 polymer ?
#
loop_
_entity_poly.entity_id
_entity_poly.type
_entity_poly.pdbx_seq_one_letter_code
_entity_poly.pdbx_strand_id
1 'polypeptide(L)' 'MRTTALLTTDVAGFPKRTGKVRDIYELADHLLIIATDRISAFDVVMPNGIPDKGRVLTQISMFWFEKLQGIIA' A
#
# COMPACT_ATOMS: atom_id res chain seq x y z
N MET A 1 15.03 9.92 5.43
CA MET A 1 14.64 8.66 4.78
C MET A 1 14.67 7.55 5.81
N ARG A 2 13.70 6.64 5.79
CA ARG A 2 13.80 5.42 6.61
C ARG A 2 14.80 4.47 5.95
N THR A 3 15.63 3.82 6.75
CA THR A 3 16.59 2.82 6.26
C THR A 3 15.98 1.41 6.16
N THR A 4 14.87 1.16 6.86
CA THR A 4 14.20 -0.14 6.92
C THR A 4 12.93 -0.15 6.08
N ALA A 5 12.78 -1.18 5.23
CA ALA A 5 11.60 -1.39 4.41
C ALA A 5 10.45 -2.01 5.23
N LEU A 6 9.23 -1.48 5.07
CA LEU A 6 8.01 -2.05 5.62
C LEU A 6 7.54 -3.24 4.77
N LEU A 7 7.91 -4.46 5.16
CA LEU A 7 7.55 -5.69 4.44
C LEU A 7 6.27 -6.35 4.95
N THR A 8 6.00 -6.22 6.24
CA THR A 8 4.82 -6.78 6.90
C THR A 8 4.03 -5.66 7.56
N THR A 9 2.73 -5.87 7.67
CA THR A 9 1.84 -4.99 8.42
C THR A 9 0.97 -5.86 9.32
N ASP A 10 0.63 -5.31 10.48
CA ASP A 10 -0.33 -5.90 11.39
C ASP A 10 -1.13 -4.76 12.02
N VAL A 11 -2.44 -4.76 11.78
CA VAL A 11 -3.37 -3.80 12.35
C VAL A 11 -4.36 -4.60 13.18
N ALA A 12 -4.12 -4.60 14.50
CA ALA A 12 -4.87 -5.42 15.44
C ALA A 12 -6.38 -5.15 15.36
N GLY A 13 -7.17 -6.23 15.40
CA GLY A 13 -8.63 -6.15 15.43
C GLY A 13 -9.33 -6.01 14.08
N PHE A 14 -8.59 -5.97 12.96
CA PHE A 14 -9.17 -5.84 11.62
C PHE A 14 -8.81 -7.02 10.71
N PRO A 15 -9.78 -7.62 9.99
CA PRO A 15 -9.51 -8.65 9.00
C PRO A 15 -8.55 -8.16 7.91
N LYS A 16 -7.54 -8.97 7.57
CA LYS A 16 -6.48 -8.62 6.61
C LYS A 16 -6.52 -9.49 5.36
N ARG A 17 -6.37 -8.87 4.18
CA ARG A 17 -6.04 -9.52 2.91
C ARG A 17 -4.70 -9.01 2.39
N THR A 18 -3.80 -9.93 2.06
CA THR A 18 -2.43 -9.63 1.61
C THR A 18 -2.30 -9.84 0.11
N GLY A 19 -1.97 -8.78 -0.64
CA GLY A 19 -1.56 -8.86 -2.04
C GLY A 19 -0.03 -8.92 -2.19
N LYS A 20 0.46 -8.86 -3.45
CA LYS A 20 1.91 -8.83 -3.75
C LYS A 20 2.62 -7.66 -3.08
N VAL A 21 2.02 -6.46 -3.13
CA VAL A 21 2.65 -5.20 -2.67
C VAL A 21 1.75 -4.31 -1.81
N ARG A 22 0.48 -4.70 -1.58
CA ARG A 22 -0.49 -3.96 -0.77
C ARG A 22 -1.16 -4.91 0.22
N ASP A 23 -1.44 -4.40 1.41
CA ASP A 23 -2.30 -5.05 2.39
C ASP A 23 -3.61 -4.26 2.49
N ILE A 24 -4.73 -4.97 2.57
CA ILE A 24 -6.07 -4.37 2.71
C ILE A 24 -6.65 -4.86 4.04
N TYR A 25 -7.12 -3.91 4.84
CA TYR A 25 -7.86 -4.20 6.08
C TYR A 25 -9.30 -3.74 5.94
N GLU A 26 -10.23 -4.54 6.45
CA GLU A 26 -11.66 -4.25 6.46
C GLU A 26 -12.00 -3.48 7.75
N LEU A 27 -12.45 -2.22 7.62
CA LEU A 27 -12.79 -1.31 8.72
C LEU A 27 -14.29 -0.96 8.65
N ALA A 28 -15.16 -1.88 9.06
CA ALA A 28 -16.62 -1.72 8.96
C ALA A 28 -17.04 -1.19 7.57
N ASP A 29 -17.40 0.10 7.47
CA ASP A 29 -17.84 0.74 6.23
C ASP A 29 -16.71 1.21 5.29
N HIS A 30 -15.45 0.99 5.68
CA HIS A 30 -14.27 1.48 4.97
C HIS A 30 -13.25 0.36 4.71
N LEU A 31 -12.35 0.63 3.76
CA LEU A 31 -11.16 -0.18 3.53
C LEU A 31 -9.91 0.64 3.85
N LEU A 32 -9.02 0.08 4.65
CA LEU A 32 -7.67 0.62 4.83
C LEU A 32 -6.73 -0.09 3.85
N ILE A 33 -6.22 0.65 2.88
CA ILE A 33 -5.26 0.16 1.89
C ILE A 33 -3.86 0.63 2.29
N ILE A 34 -2.98 -0.30 2.65
CA ILE A 34 -1.58 -0.01 2.97
C ILE A 34 -0.68 -0.42 1.80
N ALA A 35 -0.07 0.57 1.14
CA ALA A 35 1.02 0.31 0.21
C ALA A 35 2.30 -0.02 1.00
N THR A 36 2.78 -1.25 0.86
CA THR A 36 4.00 -1.72 1.54
C THR A 36 5.25 -1.40 0.71
N ASP A 37 6.42 -1.57 1.31
CA ASP A 37 7.70 -1.41 0.63
C ASP A 37 8.11 -2.65 -0.19
N ARG A 38 7.31 -3.72 -0.14
CA ARG A 38 7.47 -4.91 -1.02
C ARG A 38 7.38 -4.53 -2.48
N ILE A 39 8.22 -5.16 -3.29
CA ILE A 39 8.24 -5.01 -4.75
C ILE A 39 8.09 -6.38 -5.39
N SER A 40 7.41 -6.43 -6.53
CA SER A 40 7.31 -7.65 -7.33
C SER A 40 7.74 -7.37 -8.76
N ALA A 41 8.51 -8.29 -9.35
CA ALA A 41 8.85 -8.29 -10.77
C ALA A 41 8.95 -9.75 -11.25
N PHE A 42 8.66 -10.00 -12.52
CA PHE A 42 8.65 -11.35 -13.10
C PHE A 42 7.79 -12.34 -12.28
N ASP A 43 6.61 -11.87 -11.84
CA ASP A 43 5.67 -12.59 -10.98
C ASP A 43 6.16 -13.04 -9.60
N VAL A 44 7.36 -12.66 -9.20
CA VAL A 44 7.95 -12.96 -7.88
C VAL A 44 7.92 -11.72 -6.99
N VAL A 45 7.51 -11.89 -5.72
CA VAL A 45 7.69 -10.88 -4.68
C VAL A 45 9.13 -10.99 -4.17
N MET A 46 9.88 -9.90 -4.26
CA MET A 46 11.29 -9.88 -3.88
C MET A 46 11.45 -9.99 -2.36
N PRO A 47 12.53 -10.64 -1.87
CA PRO A 47 12.76 -10.79 -0.43
C PRO A 47 13.10 -9.46 0.25
N ASN A 48 13.74 -8.55 -0.47
CA ASN A 48 14.04 -7.19 -0.03
C ASN A 48 12.98 -6.20 -0.53
N GLY A 49 12.68 -5.20 0.29
CA GLY A 49 11.84 -4.07 -0.09
C GLY A 49 12.64 -2.84 -0.45
N ILE A 50 11.95 -1.84 -0.99
CA ILE A 50 12.52 -0.51 -1.25
C ILE A 50 11.99 0.43 -0.18
N PRO A 51 12.82 0.89 0.78
CA PRO A 51 12.38 1.80 1.83
C PRO A 51 11.66 3.03 1.28
N ASP A 52 10.59 3.43 1.96
CA ASP A 52 9.74 4.58 1.62
C ASP A 52 8.95 4.46 0.29
N LYS A 53 9.07 3.36 -0.47
CA LYS A 53 8.29 3.14 -1.70
C LYS A 53 6.79 3.21 -1.44
N GLY A 54 6.30 2.54 -0.40
CA GLY A 54 4.89 2.55 -0.03
C GLY A 54 4.37 3.97 0.21
N ARG A 55 5.14 4.77 0.95
CA ARG A 55 4.85 6.17 1.27
C ARG A 55 4.76 7.03 0.00
N VAL A 56 5.75 6.94 -0.88
CA VAL A 56 5.79 7.72 -2.12
C VAL A 56 4.62 7.34 -3.03
N LEU A 57 4.34 6.05 -3.19
CA LEU A 57 3.23 5.58 -4.02
C LEU A 57 1.87 6.01 -3.47
N THR A 58 1.68 6.01 -2.14
CA THR A 58 0.47 6.57 -1.52
C THR A 58 0.30 8.05 -1.84
N GLN A 59 1.38 8.84 -1.77
CA GLN A 59 1.33 10.28 -2.13
C GLN A 59 0.97 10.50 -3.60
N ILE A 60 1.55 9.71 -4.51
CA ILE A 60 1.21 9.77 -5.93
C ILE A 60 -0.27 9.42 -6.15
N SER A 61 -0.79 8.38 -5.48
CA SER A 61 -2.21 8.05 -5.56
C SER A 61 -3.09 9.19 -5.04
N MET A 62 -2.78 9.80 -3.89
CA MET A 62 -3.53 10.95 -3.36
C MET A 62 -3.54 12.13 -4.35
N PHE A 63 -2.38 12.47 -4.91
CA PHE A 63 -2.27 13.52 -5.94
C PHE A 63 -3.20 13.26 -7.12
N TRP A 64 -3.21 12.04 -7.66
CA TRP A 64 -4.08 11.71 -8.78
C TRP A 64 -5.55 11.63 -8.38
N PHE A 65 -5.88 11.12 -7.20
CA PHE A 65 -7.25 11.15 -6.70
C PHE A 65 -7.77 12.57 -6.63
N GLU A 66 -7.01 13.51 -6.07
CA GLU A 66 -7.35 14.94 -6.03
C GLU A 66 -7.55 15.53 -7.44
N LYS A 67 -6.63 15.26 -8.38
CA LYS A 67 -6.73 15.78 -9.75
C LYS A 67 -7.89 15.22 -10.54
N LEU A 68 -8.35 14.02 -10.23
CA LEU A 68 -9.38 13.31 -10.98
C LEU A 68 -10.76 13.34 -10.28
N GLN A 69 -10.93 14.03 -9.14
CA GLN A 69 -12.18 14.02 -8.35
C GLN A 69 -13.43 14.39 -9.15
N GLY A 70 -13.31 15.26 -10.16
CA GLY A 70 -14.43 15.70 -10.98
C GLY A 70 -14.60 14.96 -12.31
N ILE A 71 -13.81 13.91 -12.58
CA ILE A 71 -13.82 13.21 -13.88
C ILE A 71 -14.80 12.04 -13.90
N ILE A 72 -15.03 11.40 -12.75
CA ILE A 72 -15.93 10.26 -12.61
C ILE A 72 -17.15 10.73 -11.81
N ALA A 73 -18.35 10.41 -12.33
CA ALA A 73 -19.65 10.80 -11.78
C ALA A 73 -20.01 10.05 -10.50
#